data_AF-A0A2T0XG07-F1
#
_entry.id   AF-A0A2T0XG07-F1
#
_cell.length_a   1.000
_cell.length_b   1.000
_cell.length_c   1.000
_cell.angle_alpha   90.00
_cell.angle_beta   90.00
_cell.angle_gamma   90.00
#
_symmetry.space_group_name_H-M   'P 1'
#
loop_
_entity.id
_entity.type
_entity.pdbx_description
1 polymer ?
#
loop_
_entity_poly.entity_id
_entity_poly.type
_entity_poly.pdbx_seq_one_letter_code
_entity_poly.pdbx_strand_id
1 'polypeptide(L)'
;MYKLVAFDAYGTLFDVYSMGQLAEELYPGNGQAFALMWRDRQIEYTRLVTMSDPDTQGSKYYLPFWDLTVLSQRYVCKRLGLQWSSENEKRLMDQYAKLTGFADSLSVLKSLKEQGRATAILSNGSREMLATVVESNGLKPYLDKVVTVEEVRLFKTAPQSYQLLLDAFGLRKDEILFVSSNAWDAVGAKWFGFDVFWVNRLGHPYEEIGEKPNFEGTTLSQVLEVVYN
;
A
#
# COMPACT_ATOMS: atom_id res chain seq x y z
N MET A 1 -17.85 3.09 17.03
CA MET A 1 -17.99 1.91 16.15
C MET A 1 -17.72 2.34 14.71
N TYR A 2 -16.72 1.74 14.07
CA TYR A 2 -16.25 2.16 12.74
C TYR A 2 -17.31 1.91 11.66
N LYS A 3 -17.54 2.90 10.79
CA LYS A 3 -18.43 2.78 9.62
C LYS A 3 -17.68 2.32 8.38
N LEU A 4 -16.39 2.68 8.28
CA LEU A 4 -15.49 2.32 7.21
C LEU A 4 -14.24 1.65 7.77
N VAL A 5 -13.84 0.54 7.15
CA VAL A 5 -12.50 -0.04 7.29
C VAL A 5 -11.75 0.20 5.98
N ALA A 6 -10.76 1.07 6.03
CA ALA A 6 -9.95 1.44 4.87
C ALA A 6 -8.59 0.74 4.94
N PHE A 7 -8.17 0.12 3.84
CA PHE A 7 -6.96 -0.67 3.77
C PHE A 7 -5.91 0.01 2.89
N ASP A 8 -4.66 0.00 3.34
CA ASP A 8 -3.54 0.06 2.42
C ASP A 8 -3.54 -1.16 1.48
N ALA A 9 -2.89 -1.03 0.31
CA ALA A 9 -2.84 -2.10 -0.68
C ALA A 9 -1.57 -2.95 -0.54
N TYR A 10 -0.40 -2.38 -0.87
CA TYR A 10 0.84 -3.11 -1.09
C TYR A 10 1.57 -3.42 0.22
N GLY A 11 1.68 -4.71 0.54
CA GLY A 11 2.18 -5.20 1.83
C GLY A 11 1.06 -5.46 2.85
N THR A 12 -0.16 -4.98 2.58
CA THR A 12 -1.31 -5.11 3.48
C THR A 12 -2.36 -6.10 2.96
N LEU A 13 -2.91 -5.85 1.77
CA LEU A 13 -3.81 -6.78 1.09
C LEU A 13 -3.06 -7.69 0.10
N PHE A 14 -2.01 -7.16 -0.53
CA PHE A 14 -1.24 -7.84 -1.58
C PHE A 14 0.21 -8.09 -1.16
N ASP A 15 0.70 -9.29 -1.44
CA ASP A 15 2.01 -9.77 -1.01
C ASP A 15 3.14 -9.30 -1.94
N VAL A 16 3.82 -8.22 -1.52
CA VAL A 16 5.01 -7.70 -2.20
C VAL A 16 6.27 -8.55 -2.00
N TYR A 17 6.28 -9.46 -1.01
CA TYR A 17 7.46 -10.27 -0.70
C TYR A 17 7.71 -11.36 -1.76
N SER A 18 6.66 -11.75 -2.50
CA SER A 18 6.73 -12.67 -3.63
C SER A 18 7.67 -12.20 -4.77
N MET A 19 7.98 -10.90 -4.85
CA MET A 19 8.88 -10.36 -5.86
C MET A 19 10.32 -10.86 -5.72
N GLY A 20 10.74 -11.29 -4.52
CA GLY A 20 12.08 -11.80 -4.28
C GLY A 20 12.37 -13.09 -5.05
N GLN A 21 11.37 -13.96 -5.25
CA GLN A 21 11.55 -15.23 -5.95
C GLN A 21 11.82 -15.03 -7.44
N LEU A 22 11.02 -14.20 -8.13
CA LEU A 22 11.27 -13.90 -9.54
C LEU A 22 12.55 -13.08 -9.71
N ALA A 23 12.85 -12.16 -8.79
CA ALA A 23 14.11 -11.42 -8.82
C ALA A 23 15.32 -12.36 -8.71
N GLU A 24 15.24 -13.44 -7.91
CA GLU A 24 16.30 -14.46 -7.80
C GLU A 24 16.46 -15.26 -9.09
N GLU A 25 15.35 -15.62 -9.75
CA GLU A 25 15.38 -16.30 -11.06
C GLU A 25 16.07 -15.44 -12.12
N LEU A 26 15.74 -14.14 -12.16
CA LEU A 26 16.25 -13.21 -13.16
C LEU A 26 17.68 -12.71 -12.86
N TYR A 27 18.01 -12.60 -11.57
CA TYR A 27 19.29 -12.12 -11.07
C TYR A 27 19.80 -13.04 -9.95
N PRO A 28 20.34 -14.23 -10.30
CA PRO A 28 20.78 -15.21 -9.31
C PRO A 28 21.76 -14.63 -8.27
N GLY A 29 21.56 -14.97 -7.01
CA GLY A 29 22.31 -14.48 -5.85
C GLY A 29 21.91 -13.07 -5.39
N ASN A 30 20.96 -12.40 -6.05
CA ASN A 30 20.59 -11.02 -5.78
C ASN A 30 19.10 -10.80 -5.50
N GLY A 31 18.24 -11.82 -5.54
CA GLY A 31 16.79 -11.67 -5.52
C GLY A 31 16.25 -10.95 -4.29
N GLN A 32 16.68 -11.36 -3.09
CA GLN A 32 16.25 -10.71 -1.85
C GLN A 32 16.76 -9.27 -1.75
N ALA A 33 18.05 -9.05 -2.03
CA ALA A 33 18.67 -7.72 -1.99
C ALA A 33 18.01 -6.77 -3.01
N PHE A 34 17.70 -7.28 -4.20
CA PHE A 34 16.99 -6.58 -5.24
C PHE A 34 15.58 -6.19 -4.79
N ALA A 35 14.78 -7.14 -4.31
CA ALA A 35 13.38 -6.87 -3.94
C ALA A 35 13.27 -5.87 -2.77
N LEU A 36 14.14 -6.00 -1.76
CA LEU A 36 14.19 -5.07 -0.63
C LEU A 36 14.58 -3.66 -1.08
N MET A 37 15.67 -3.53 -1.85
CA MET A 37 16.11 -2.22 -2.34
C MET A 37 15.11 -1.61 -3.32
N TRP A 38 14.44 -2.43 -4.13
CA TRP A 38 13.44 -1.95 -5.07
C TRP A 38 12.26 -1.35 -4.35
N ARG A 39 11.72 -2.05 -3.34
CA ARG A 39 10.63 -1.52 -2.51
C ARG A 39 11.05 -0.24 -1.79
N ASP A 40 12.26 -0.21 -1.23
CA ASP A 40 12.80 0.97 -0.56
C ASP A 40 12.88 2.18 -1.50
N ARG A 41 13.52 2.03 -2.67
CA ARG A 41 13.65 3.11 -3.67
C ARG A 41 12.30 3.53 -4.25
N GLN A 42 11.39 2.60 -4.48
CA GLN A 42 10.03 2.89 -4.93
C GLN A 42 9.33 3.83 -3.95
N ILE A 43 9.36 3.52 -2.65
CA ILE A 43 8.76 4.38 -1.62
C ILE A 43 9.54 5.69 -1.45
N GLU A 44 10.87 5.66 -1.47
CA GLU A 44 11.66 6.90 -1.38
C GLU A 44 11.34 7.86 -2.54
N TYR A 45 11.18 7.38 -3.76
CA TYR A 45 10.81 8.23 -4.89
C TYR A 45 9.44 8.88 -4.71
N THR A 46 8.46 8.17 -4.14
CA THR A 46 7.17 8.79 -3.79
C THR A 46 7.33 9.94 -2.81
N ARG A 47 8.18 9.75 -1.78
CA ARG A 47 8.46 10.78 -0.76
C ARG A 47 9.20 11.97 -1.37
N LEU A 48 10.22 11.73 -2.20
CA LEU A 48 10.98 12.79 -2.87
C LEU A 48 10.09 13.66 -3.75
N VAL A 49 9.23 13.04 -4.57
CA VAL A 49 8.28 13.74 -5.44
C VAL A 49 7.33 14.64 -4.66
N THR A 50 6.79 14.13 -3.54
CA THR A 50 5.82 14.85 -2.72
C THR A 50 6.45 15.91 -1.82
N MET A 51 7.60 15.62 -1.20
CA MET A 51 8.25 16.55 -0.26
C MET A 51 9.03 17.68 -0.97
N SER A 52 9.50 17.44 -2.19
CA SER A 52 10.30 18.44 -2.93
C SER A 52 9.44 19.48 -3.65
N ASP A 53 8.11 19.31 -3.67
CA ASP A 53 7.16 20.25 -4.28
C ASP A 53 5.86 20.23 -3.47
N PRO A 54 5.84 20.86 -2.28
CA PRO A 54 4.75 20.76 -1.31
C PRO A 54 3.52 21.62 -1.69
N ASP A 55 3.16 21.66 -2.97
CA ASP A 55 1.93 22.30 -3.43
C ASP A 55 0.73 21.47 -2.98
N THR A 56 -0.19 22.12 -2.25
CA THR A 56 -1.43 21.49 -1.78
C THR A 56 -2.34 20.97 -2.89
N GLN A 57 -2.19 21.48 -4.11
CA GLN A 57 -2.94 21.05 -5.30
C GLN A 57 -2.27 19.90 -6.05
N GLY A 58 -1.08 19.48 -5.62
CA GLY A 58 -0.35 18.36 -6.21
C GLY A 58 1.04 18.72 -6.72
N SER A 59 1.94 17.74 -6.68
CA SER A 59 3.31 17.92 -7.17
C SER A 59 3.33 18.02 -8.70
N LYS A 60 4.03 19.01 -9.24
CA LYS A 60 4.34 19.13 -10.68
C LYS A 60 5.32 18.06 -11.15
N TYR A 61 6.07 17.45 -10.23
CA TYR A 61 6.96 16.31 -10.49
C TYR A 61 6.25 14.96 -10.32
N TYR A 62 4.95 14.96 -10.04
CA TYR A 62 4.18 13.73 -9.91
C TYR A 62 4.29 12.86 -11.17
N LEU A 63 4.66 11.61 -10.93
CA LEU A 63 4.56 10.50 -11.87
C LEU A 63 3.66 9.44 -11.23
N PRO A 64 2.81 8.74 -12.00
CA PRO A 64 2.07 7.60 -11.50
C PRO A 64 2.97 6.59 -10.78
N PHE A 65 2.43 5.92 -9.77
CA PHE A 65 3.20 4.95 -8.99
C PHE A 65 3.80 3.82 -9.84
N TRP A 66 3.11 3.44 -10.93
CA TRP A 66 3.63 2.50 -11.91
C TRP A 66 4.97 2.96 -12.50
N ASP A 67 5.07 4.21 -12.94
CA ASP A 67 6.30 4.78 -13.50
C ASP A 67 7.41 4.86 -12.45
N LEU A 68 7.09 5.27 -11.22
CA LEU A 68 8.07 5.27 -10.12
C LEU A 68 8.55 3.85 -9.78
N THR A 69 7.70 2.85 -9.95
CA THR A 69 8.04 1.43 -9.75
C THR A 69 9.03 0.96 -10.83
N VAL A 70 8.80 1.30 -12.10
CA VAL A 70 9.75 1.03 -13.19
C VAL A 70 11.08 1.75 -12.99
N LEU A 71 11.04 3.04 -12.63
CA LEU A 71 12.25 3.86 -12.45
C LEU A 71 13.11 3.37 -11.27
N SER A 72 12.48 2.98 -10.17
CA SER A 72 13.18 2.40 -9.01
C SER A 72 13.80 1.05 -9.35
N GLN A 73 13.14 0.21 -10.15
CA GLN A 73 13.71 -1.04 -10.64
C GLN A 73 15.01 -0.83 -11.43
N ARG A 74 14.97 0.10 -12.40
CA ARG A 74 16.15 0.48 -13.21
C ARG A 74 17.29 1.01 -12.35
N TYR A 75 16.97 1.79 -11.32
CA TYR A 75 17.96 2.25 -10.36
C TYR A 75 18.64 1.08 -9.65
N VAL A 76 17.87 0.10 -9.16
CA VAL A 76 18.42 -1.05 -8.44
C VAL A 76 19.33 -1.89 -9.34
N CYS A 77 18.95 -2.13 -10.59
CA CYS A 77 19.84 -2.81 -11.54
C CYS A 77 21.19 -2.10 -11.64
N LYS A 78 21.20 -0.77 -11.82
CA LYS A 78 22.44 0.03 -11.88
C LYS A 78 23.23 -0.03 -10.57
N ARG A 79 22.53 0.08 -9.43
CA ARG A 79 23.15 0.12 -8.10
C ARG A 79 23.83 -1.19 -7.73
N LEU A 80 23.25 -2.31 -8.16
CA LEU A 80 23.76 -3.66 -7.89
C LEU A 80 24.67 -4.19 -9.02
N GLY A 81 24.91 -3.43 -10.08
CA GLY A 81 25.73 -3.86 -11.23
C GLY A 81 25.07 -4.97 -12.05
N LEU A 82 23.74 -5.09 -12.02
CA LEU A 82 22.97 -6.10 -12.74
C LEU A 82 22.68 -5.62 -14.17
N GLN A 83 22.71 -6.57 -15.11
CA GLN A 83 22.36 -6.30 -16.50
C GLN A 83 20.86 -6.09 -16.64
N TRP A 84 20.45 -4.84 -16.87
CA TRP A 84 19.07 -4.50 -17.15
C TRP A 84 18.68 -4.95 -18.57
N SER A 85 17.48 -5.51 -18.72
CA SER A 85 16.84 -5.79 -20.00
C SER A 85 15.36 -5.41 -19.95
N SER A 86 14.79 -5.03 -21.10
CA SER A 86 13.36 -4.74 -21.23
C SER A 86 12.48 -5.95 -20.91
N GLU A 87 12.97 -7.16 -21.19
CA GLU A 87 12.30 -8.42 -20.88
C GLU A 87 12.20 -8.65 -19.37
N ASN A 88 13.31 -8.53 -18.64
CA ASN A 88 13.32 -8.70 -17.17
C ASN A 88 12.49 -7.62 -16.48
N GLU A 89 12.59 -6.38 -16.95
CA GLU A 89 11.74 -5.27 -16.51
C GLU A 89 10.26 -5.63 -16.65
N LYS A 90 9.85 -6.06 -17.85
CA LYS A 90 8.47 -6.45 -18.13
C LYS A 90 8.01 -7.61 -17.25
N ARG A 91 8.80 -8.67 -17.10
CA ARG A 91 8.44 -9.85 -16.28
C ARG A 91 8.17 -9.48 -14.82
N LEU A 92 9.04 -8.67 -14.22
CA LEU A 92 8.88 -8.19 -12.85
C LEU A 92 7.67 -7.26 -12.72
N MET A 93 7.45 -6.36 -13.68
CA MET A 93 6.28 -5.48 -13.67
C MET A 93 4.96 -6.23 -13.89
N ASP A 94 4.95 -7.28 -14.74
CA ASP A 94 3.78 -8.13 -14.95
C ASP A 94 3.40 -8.90 -13.66
N GLN A 95 4.37 -9.41 -12.91
CA GLN A 95 4.11 -10.01 -11.60
C GLN A 95 3.61 -8.95 -10.61
N TYR A 96 4.23 -7.76 -10.58
CA TYR A 96 3.80 -6.67 -9.70
C TYR A 96 2.34 -6.24 -9.98
N ALA A 97 1.92 -6.23 -11.25
CA ALA A 97 0.54 -5.91 -11.63
C ALA A 97 -0.49 -6.93 -11.11
N LYS A 98 -0.07 -8.16 -10.81
CA LYS A 98 -0.92 -9.28 -10.41
C LYS A 98 -0.43 -9.94 -9.13
N LEU A 99 0.09 -9.14 -8.19
CA LEU A 99 0.48 -9.65 -6.87
C LEU A 99 -0.68 -10.43 -6.25
N THR A 100 -0.36 -11.59 -5.71
CA THR A 100 -1.33 -12.41 -4.99
C THR A 100 -1.67 -11.74 -3.66
N GLY A 101 -2.95 -11.76 -3.28
CA GLY A 101 -3.40 -11.33 -1.97
C GLY A 101 -2.89 -12.24 -0.87
N PHE A 102 -2.72 -11.71 0.34
CA PHE A 102 -2.56 -12.58 1.51
C PHE A 102 -3.79 -13.50 1.66
N ALA A 103 -3.57 -14.70 2.22
CA ALA A 103 -4.60 -15.73 2.30
C ALA A 103 -5.88 -15.28 3.03
N ASP A 104 -5.76 -14.34 3.96
CA ASP A 104 -6.86 -13.78 4.74
C ASP A 104 -7.50 -12.51 4.14
N SER A 105 -6.94 -11.92 3.08
CA SER A 105 -7.44 -10.67 2.49
C SER A 105 -8.89 -10.76 2.03
N LEU A 106 -9.24 -11.82 1.30
CA LEU A 106 -10.59 -11.99 0.75
C LEU A 106 -11.62 -12.32 1.84
N SER A 107 -11.27 -13.16 2.81
CA SER A 107 -12.19 -13.54 3.89
C SER A 107 -12.50 -12.35 4.80
N VAL A 108 -11.50 -11.54 5.14
CA VAL A 108 -11.69 -10.32 5.95
C VAL A 108 -12.63 -9.34 5.26
N LEU A 109 -12.41 -9.04 3.98
CA LEU A 109 -13.26 -8.12 3.23
C LEU A 109 -14.70 -8.64 3.12
N LYS A 110 -14.89 -9.95 2.89
CA LYS A 110 -16.22 -10.60 2.91
C LYS A 110 -16.92 -10.41 4.24
N SER A 111 -16.25 -10.75 5.35
CA SER A 111 -16.85 -10.67 6.68
C SER A 111 -17.23 -9.24 7.05
N LEU A 112 -16.38 -8.25 6.73
CA LEU A 112 -16.70 -6.84 6.96
C LEU A 112 -17.95 -6.39 6.19
N LYS A 113 -18.07 -6.81 4.93
CA LYS A 113 -19.26 -6.54 4.10
C LYS A 113 -20.52 -7.19 4.65
N GLU A 114 -20.44 -8.45 5.06
CA GLU A 114 -21.56 -9.20 5.67
C GLU A 114 -22.05 -8.53 6.96
N GLN A 115 -21.16 -7.86 7.70
CA GLN A 115 -21.48 -7.09 8.90
C GLN A 115 -21.86 -5.63 8.61
N GLY A 116 -22.12 -5.28 7.35
CA GLY A 116 -22.60 -3.96 6.94
C GLY A 116 -21.57 -2.84 7.05
N ARG A 117 -20.27 -3.16 7.08
CA ARG A 117 -19.20 -2.15 7.09
C ARG A 117 -18.84 -1.76 5.66
N ALA A 118 -18.65 -0.46 5.44
CA ALA A 118 -18.01 0.00 4.22
C ALA A 118 -16.54 -0.43 4.23
N THR A 119 -16.01 -0.68 3.04
CA THR A 119 -14.65 -1.17 2.82
C THR A 119 -14.02 -0.38 1.67
N ALA A 120 -12.79 0.05 1.86
CA ALA A 120 -12.08 0.77 0.82
C ALA A 120 -10.61 0.40 0.77
N ILE A 121 -9.99 0.61 -0.39
CA ILE A 121 -8.54 0.75 -0.49
C ILE A 121 -8.20 2.24 -0.52
N LEU A 122 -7.15 2.65 0.18
CA LEU A 122 -6.41 3.89 -0.08
C LEU A 122 -4.95 3.53 -0.38
N SER A 123 -4.49 3.79 -1.61
CA SER A 123 -3.17 3.35 -2.04
C SER A 123 -2.42 4.39 -2.87
N ASN A 124 -1.09 4.33 -2.78
CA ASN A 124 -0.20 5.03 -3.69
C ASN A 124 -0.32 4.54 -5.14
N GLY A 125 -0.80 3.30 -5.37
CA GLY A 125 -0.91 2.69 -6.69
C GLY A 125 -1.74 3.51 -7.69
N SER A 126 -1.35 3.49 -8.97
CA SER A 126 -2.13 4.13 -10.03
C SER A 126 -3.47 3.41 -10.26
N ARG A 127 -4.43 4.11 -10.85
CA ARG A 127 -5.79 3.60 -11.05
C ARG A 127 -5.83 2.25 -11.79
N GLU A 128 -5.11 2.14 -12.91
CA GLU A 128 -5.07 0.92 -13.73
C GLU A 128 -4.39 -0.25 -12.99
N MET A 129 -3.33 0.06 -12.25
CA MET A 129 -2.57 -0.91 -11.47
C MET A 129 -3.43 -1.50 -10.35
N LEU A 130 -4.16 -0.65 -9.63
CA LEU A 130 -5.07 -1.07 -8.57
C LEU A 130 -6.27 -1.86 -9.12
N ALA A 131 -6.86 -1.40 -10.22
CA ALA A 131 -7.95 -2.12 -10.87
C ALA A 131 -7.54 -3.55 -11.26
N THR A 132 -6.34 -3.71 -11.82
CA THR A 132 -5.81 -5.02 -12.24
C THR A 132 -5.59 -5.94 -11.04
N VAL A 133 -4.90 -5.47 -9.99
CA VAL A 133 -4.58 -6.32 -8.83
C VAL A 133 -5.84 -6.68 -8.03
N VAL A 134 -6.81 -5.76 -7.91
CA VAL A 134 -8.11 -6.00 -7.25
C VAL A 134 -8.94 -7.04 -8.01
N GLU A 135 -9.02 -6.92 -9.34
CA GLU A 135 -9.78 -7.85 -10.18
C GLU A 135 -9.15 -9.25 -10.15
N SER A 136 -7.81 -9.34 -10.30
CA SER A 136 -7.09 -10.62 -10.31
C SER A 136 -7.20 -11.41 -8.99
N ASN A 137 -7.50 -10.73 -7.88
CA ASN A 137 -7.71 -11.33 -6.57
C ASN A 137 -9.19 -11.48 -6.19
N GLY A 138 -10.12 -11.12 -7.08
CA GLY A 138 -11.57 -11.22 -6.83
C GLY A 138 -12.07 -10.33 -5.68
N LEU A 139 -11.36 -9.24 -5.36
CA LEU A 139 -11.70 -8.36 -4.22
C LEU A 139 -12.77 -7.32 -4.58
N LYS A 140 -12.99 -7.07 -5.88
CA LYS A 140 -13.87 -6.01 -6.39
C LYS A 140 -15.29 -6.01 -5.79
N PRO A 141 -15.99 -7.15 -5.64
CA PRO A 141 -17.33 -7.14 -5.05
C PRO A 141 -17.35 -6.74 -3.57
N TYR A 142 -16.19 -6.79 -2.91
CA TYR A 142 -16.03 -6.56 -1.47
C TYR A 142 -15.34 -5.25 -1.14
N LEU A 143 -15.25 -4.32 -2.11
CA LEU A 143 -14.71 -2.98 -1.92
C LEU A 143 -15.75 -1.97 -2.42
N ASP A 144 -16.20 -1.08 -1.54
CA ASP A 144 -17.09 0.03 -1.94
C ASP A 144 -16.35 1.03 -2.82
N LYS A 145 -15.08 1.30 -2.50
CA LYS A 145 -14.22 2.20 -3.27
C LYS A 145 -12.77 1.72 -3.31
N VAL A 146 -12.11 1.99 -4.43
CA VAL A 146 -10.66 1.90 -4.57
C VAL A 146 -10.15 3.33 -4.78
N VAL A 147 -9.62 3.92 -3.72
CA VAL A 147 -9.13 5.30 -3.68
C VAL A 147 -7.63 5.32 -3.96
N THR A 148 -7.21 6.18 -4.87
CA THR A 148 -5.80 6.36 -5.25
C THR A 148 -5.35 7.78 -4.98
N VAL A 149 -4.11 7.93 -4.54
CA VAL A 149 -3.47 9.25 -4.35
C VAL A 149 -3.26 10.02 -5.65
N GLU A 150 -3.44 9.35 -6.80
CA GLU A 150 -3.37 9.97 -8.13
C GLU A 150 -4.32 11.17 -8.27
N GLU A 151 -5.44 11.18 -7.53
CA GLU A 151 -6.42 12.27 -7.53
C GLU A 151 -5.86 13.58 -6.95
N VAL A 152 -4.90 13.50 -6.01
CA VAL A 152 -4.28 14.66 -5.37
C VAL A 152 -2.82 14.85 -5.79
N ARG A 153 -2.26 13.91 -6.56
CA ARG A 153 -0.86 13.93 -7.02
C ARG A 153 0.16 14.12 -5.88
N LEU A 154 -0.18 13.61 -4.68
CA LEU A 154 0.64 13.64 -3.47
C LEU A 154 0.57 12.27 -2.81
N PHE A 155 1.71 11.60 -2.71
CA PHE A 155 1.78 10.26 -2.11
C PHE A 155 1.67 10.32 -0.59
N LYS A 156 1.29 9.19 0.02
CA LYS A 156 1.42 8.99 1.46
C LYS A 156 2.88 9.27 1.89
N THR A 157 3.15 9.96 2.99
CA THR A 157 2.25 10.32 4.10
C THR A 157 1.65 11.74 4.01
N ALA A 158 1.51 12.32 2.82
CA ALA A 158 0.85 13.63 2.69
C ALA A 158 -0.58 13.58 3.26
N PRO A 159 -1.00 14.54 4.10
CA PRO A 159 -2.33 14.52 4.72
C PRO A 159 -3.47 14.52 3.69
N GLN A 160 -3.27 15.13 2.52
CA GLN A 160 -4.20 15.13 1.40
C GLN A 160 -4.52 13.71 0.90
N SER A 161 -3.56 12.79 0.97
CA SER A 161 -3.81 11.39 0.58
C SER A 161 -4.81 10.71 1.49
N TYR A 162 -4.77 10.97 2.80
CA TYR A 162 -5.70 10.42 3.78
C TYR A 162 -7.07 11.13 3.74
N GLN A 163 -7.09 12.42 3.45
CA GLN A 163 -8.30 13.22 3.26
C GLN A 163 -9.24 12.64 2.19
N LEU A 164 -8.68 12.00 1.15
CA LEU A 164 -9.47 11.35 0.10
C LEU A 164 -10.51 10.34 0.65
N LEU A 165 -10.24 9.68 1.78
CA LEU A 165 -11.21 8.77 2.39
C LEU A 165 -12.41 9.52 2.98
N LEU A 166 -12.17 10.68 3.61
CA LEU A 166 -13.24 11.52 4.15
C LEU A 166 -14.09 12.07 3.00
N ASP A 167 -13.45 12.55 1.94
CA ASP A 167 -14.14 13.11 0.77
C ASP A 167 -14.96 12.05 0.04
N ALA A 168 -14.41 10.83 -0.06
CA ALA A 168 -15.08 9.73 -0.75
C ALA A 168 -16.30 9.18 0.01
N PHE A 169 -16.32 9.25 1.35
CA PHE A 169 -17.37 8.61 2.15
C PHE A 169 -18.23 9.57 2.98
N GLY A 170 -17.84 10.84 3.11
CA GLY A 170 -18.56 11.83 3.94
C GLY A 170 -18.58 11.47 5.43
N LEU A 171 -17.56 10.75 5.89
CA LEU A 171 -17.43 10.28 7.28
C LEU A 171 -16.54 11.21 8.10
N ARG A 172 -16.60 11.10 9.43
CA ARG A 172 -15.64 11.72 10.34
C ARG A 172 -14.43 10.81 10.56
N LYS A 173 -13.30 11.37 11.02
CA LYS A 173 -12.07 10.62 11.27
C LYS A 173 -12.26 9.48 12.29
N ASP A 174 -13.06 9.71 13.33
CA ASP A 174 -13.42 8.73 14.38
C ASP A 174 -14.34 7.60 13.88
N GLU A 175 -14.84 7.69 12.65
CA GLU A 175 -15.68 6.67 12.04
C GLU A 175 -14.90 5.74 11.07
N ILE A 176 -13.61 5.98 10.89
CA ILE A 176 -12.73 5.24 9.97
C ILE A 176 -11.65 4.50 10.77
N LEU A 177 -11.57 3.18 10.57
CA LEU A 177 -10.40 2.39 10.95
C LEU A 177 -9.50 2.24 9.73
N PHE A 178 -8.28 2.76 9.82
CA PHE A 178 -7.27 2.60 8.78
C PHE A 178 -6.35 1.42 9.08
N VAL A 179 -6.20 0.52 8.11
CA VAL A 179 -5.45 -0.73 8.25
C VAL A 179 -4.23 -0.70 7.33
N SER A 180 -3.04 -0.85 7.90
CA SER A 180 -1.80 -0.92 7.11
C SER A 180 -0.81 -1.87 7.75
N SER A 181 0.02 -2.51 6.94
CA SER A 181 1.19 -3.30 7.41
C SER A 181 2.47 -2.48 7.41
N ASN A 182 2.45 -1.33 6.75
CA ASN A 182 3.57 -0.42 6.66
C ASN A 182 3.55 0.50 7.89
N ALA A 183 4.53 0.38 8.79
CA ALA A 183 4.57 1.15 10.04
C ALA A 183 4.59 2.67 9.77
N TRP A 184 5.35 3.13 8.77
CA TRP A 184 5.35 4.53 8.32
C TRP A 184 3.98 5.03 7.84
N ASP A 185 3.14 4.18 7.26
CA ASP A 185 1.79 4.55 6.81
C ASP A 185 0.81 4.56 7.99
N ALA A 186 1.01 3.66 8.96
CA ALA A 186 0.31 3.70 10.23
C ALA A 186 0.59 5.00 10.99
N VAL A 187 1.86 5.44 11.06
CA VAL A 187 2.25 6.75 11.63
C VAL A 187 1.54 7.88 10.89
N GLY A 188 1.60 7.90 9.55
CA GLY A 188 0.96 8.94 8.73
C GLY A 188 -0.55 9.04 8.94
N ALA A 189 -1.24 7.91 8.99
CA ALA A 189 -2.68 7.85 9.25
C ALA A 189 -3.03 8.29 10.69
N LYS A 190 -2.21 7.91 11.69
CA LYS A 190 -2.37 8.39 13.08
C LYS A 190 -2.20 9.90 13.18
N TRP A 191 -1.15 10.47 12.56
CA TRP A 191 -0.94 11.92 12.54
C TRP A 191 -2.04 12.67 11.81
N PHE A 192 -2.63 12.07 10.77
CA PHE A 192 -3.81 12.62 10.13
C PHE A 192 -5.03 12.61 11.07
N GLY A 193 -5.11 11.63 11.98
CA GLY A 193 -6.11 11.54 13.04
C GLY A 193 -7.09 10.37 12.90
N PHE A 194 -6.77 9.34 12.10
CA PHE A 194 -7.53 8.10 12.09
C PHE A 194 -7.18 7.21 13.28
N ASP A 195 -8.11 6.32 13.63
CA ASP A 195 -7.74 5.12 14.37
C ASP A 195 -7.06 4.14 13.43
N VAL A 196 -6.01 3.47 13.92
CA VAL A 196 -5.16 2.62 13.09
C VAL A 196 -5.05 1.21 13.66
N PHE A 197 -5.21 0.22 12.79
CA PHE A 197 -4.80 -1.16 13.00
C PHE A 197 -3.51 -1.43 12.22
N TRP A 198 -2.41 -1.70 12.91
CA TRP A 198 -1.15 -2.08 12.27
C TRP A 198 -1.01 -3.60 12.17
N VAL A 199 -0.85 -4.11 10.95
CA VAL A 199 -0.66 -5.55 10.69
C VAL A 199 0.84 -5.86 10.60
N ASN A 200 1.45 -6.21 11.72
CA ASN A 200 2.87 -6.52 11.85
C ASN A 200 3.19 -7.98 11.53
N ARG A 201 3.08 -8.37 10.24
CA ARG A 201 3.34 -9.76 9.80
C ARG A 201 4.76 -10.26 10.06
N LEU A 202 5.73 -9.34 10.10
CA LEU A 202 7.15 -9.67 10.20
C LEU A 202 7.71 -9.52 11.62
N GLY A 203 6.90 -9.09 12.59
CA GLY A 203 7.37 -8.84 13.96
C GLY A 203 8.44 -7.76 14.05
N HIS A 204 8.43 -6.80 13.13
CA HIS A 204 9.35 -5.67 13.18
C HIS A 204 9.01 -4.76 14.36
N PRO A 205 9.97 -3.99 14.88
CA PRO A 205 9.64 -2.91 15.81
C PRO A 205 8.71 -1.90 15.13
N TYR A 206 7.85 -1.26 15.92
CA TYR A 206 7.16 -0.07 15.44
C TYR A 206 8.16 1.07 15.25
N GLU A 207 7.76 2.10 14.52
CA GLU A 207 8.59 3.30 14.37
C GLU A 207 8.83 3.96 15.73
N GLU A 208 10.05 4.44 15.97
CA GLU A 208 10.45 5.14 17.21
C GLU A 208 9.96 6.60 17.25
N ILE A 209 9.03 6.97 16.35
CA ILE A 209 8.45 8.30 16.22
C ILE A 209 6.93 8.23 16.19
N GLY A 210 6.29 9.23 16.79
CA GLY A 210 4.84 9.33 16.83
C GLY A 210 4.19 8.44 17.90
N GLU A 211 2.87 8.39 17.86
CA GLU A 211 2.07 7.58 18.77
C GLU A 211 1.94 6.15 18.25
N LYS A 212 1.79 5.19 19.17
CA LYS A 212 1.49 3.79 18.80
C LYS A 212 0.14 3.70 18.08
N PRO A 213 -0.04 2.70 17.18
CA PRO A 213 -1.35 2.44 16.58
C PRO A 213 -2.36 2.06 17.67
N ASN A 214 -3.65 2.30 17.42
CA ASN A 214 -4.71 1.95 18.36
C ASN A 214 -4.76 0.44 18.60
N PHE A 215 -4.46 -0.34 17.55
CA PHE A 215 -4.48 -1.78 17.56
C PHE A 215 -3.29 -2.32 16.75
N GLU A 216 -2.82 -3.50 17.13
CA GLU A 216 -1.77 -4.24 16.42
C GLU A 216 -2.18 -5.71 16.34
N GLY A 217 -1.86 -6.34 15.20
CA GLY A 217 -2.00 -7.78 15.02
C GLY A 217 -0.95 -8.32 14.05
N THR A 218 -0.81 -9.63 14.02
CA THR A 218 0.14 -10.33 13.13
C THR A 218 -0.53 -10.79 11.82
N THR A 219 -1.87 -10.80 11.77
CA THR A 219 -2.65 -11.16 10.58
C THR A 219 -3.72 -10.12 10.30
N LEU A 220 -4.22 -10.08 9.07
CA LEU A 220 -5.31 -9.17 8.70
C LEU A 220 -6.63 -9.59 9.38
N SER A 221 -6.81 -10.89 9.63
CA SER A 221 -8.00 -11.43 10.29
C SER A 221 -8.28 -10.81 11.66
N GLN A 222 -7.25 -10.42 12.39
CA GLN A 222 -7.39 -9.80 13.72
C GLN A 222 -8.06 -8.42 13.67
N VAL A 223 -8.15 -7.78 12.50
CA VAL A 223 -8.97 -6.56 12.31
C VAL A 223 -10.44 -6.82 12.68
N LEU A 224 -10.94 -8.03 12.44
CA LEU A 224 -12.33 -8.38 12.73
C LEU A 224 -12.64 -8.34 14.24
N GLU A 225 -11.68 -8.72 15.08
CA GLU A 225 -11.81 -8.66 16.54
C GLU A 225 -12.01 -7.21 17.01
N VAL A 226 -11.36 -6.25 16.35
CA VAL A 226 -11.48 -4.83 16.69
C VAL A 226 -12.80 -4.23 16.19
N VAL A 227 -13.27 -4.66 15.01
CA VAL A 227 -14.46 -4.08 14.39
C VAL A 227 -15.76 -4.63 15.00
N TYR A 228 -15.72 -5.83 15.59
CA TYR A 228 -16.89 -6.50 16.15
C TYR A 228 -17.07 -6.34 17.67
N ASN A 229 -16.04 -5.84 18.36
CA ASN A 229 -16.12 -5.43 19.76
C ASN A 229 -16.64 -3.99 19.88
#